data_AF-A0A963W5L8-F1
#
_entry.id   AF-A0A963W5L8-F1
#
_cell.length_a   1.000
_cell.length_b   1.000
_cell.length_c   1.000
_cell.angle_alpha   90.00
_cell.angle_beta   90.00
_cell.angle_gamma   90.00
#
_symmetry.space_group_name_H-M   'P 1'
#
loop_
_entity.id
_entity.type
_entity.pdbx_description
1 polymer ?
#
loop_
_entity_poly.entity_id
_entity_poly.type
_entity_poly.pdbx_seq_one_letter_code
_entity_poly.pdbx_strand_id
1 'polypeptide(L)'
;MRYAILGLFAGLMATVAVPAHARTPEQTAQSALRAAPVWDGHNDVPIQLRGRFGDVIDEFDFRDTTNTGADEGGGNFKGRVMQTDLARLRKGKVGAQFWSVFVSAELPEPQAVQATLEQIDVTRRLIAKYPSDLSLALTSADVSRAMAQGRIASLMGIEGGHQIGSSLGVLRQMYSLG
;
A
#
# COMPACT_ATOMS: atom_id res chain seq x y z
N MET A 1 30.87 42.22 -67.49
CA MET A 1 30.88 41.16 -66.46
C MET A 1 30.26 41.74 -65.19
N ARG A 2 28.94 41.59 -65.03
CA ARG A 2 28.27 40.81 -63.96
C ARG A 2 28.49 41.35 -62.53
N TYR A 3 27.57 42.22 -62.11
CA TYR A 3 27.34 42.57 -60.70
C TYR A 3 26.55 41.44 -60.02
N ALA A 4 27.07 40.91 -58.91
CA ALA A 4 26.40 39.89 -58.09
C ALA A 4 25.66 40.57 -56.93
N ILE A 5 24.33 40.45 -56.90
CA ILE A 5 23.49 40.91 -55.80
C ILE A 5 23.42 39.75 -54.79
N LEU A 6 24.02 39.94 -53.60
CA LEU A 6 23.85 39.04 -52.47
C LEU A 6 22.49 39.33 -51.81
N GLY A 7 21.51 38.45 -52.03
CA GLY A 7 20.22 38.50 -51.34
C GLY A 7 20.32 37.88 -49.95
N LEU A 8 20.21 38.69 -48.91
CA LEU A 8 20.15 38.25 -47.52
C LEU A 8 18.72 37.75 -47.22
N PHE A 9 18.49 36.43 -47.25
CA PHE A 9 17.23 35.84 -46.77
C PHE A 9 17.29 35.70 -45.24
N ALA A 10 16.75 36.68 -44.52
CA ALA A 10 16.46 36.55 -43.11
C ALA A 10 15.18 35.70 -42.95
N GLY A 11 15.37 34.40 -42.70
CA GLY A 11 14.28 33.49 -42.36
C GLY A 11 13.70 33.84 -41.00
N LEU A 12 12.53 34.48 -40.98
CA LEU A 12 11.77 34.74 -39.77
C LEU A 12 11.19 33.40 -39.26
N MET A 13 11.89 32.73 -38.34
CA MET A 13 11.28 31.62 -37.59
C MET A 13 10.26 32.20 -36.61
N ALA A 14 9.00 32.23 -37.03
CA ALA A 14 7.89 32.48 -36.13
C ALA A 14 7.77 31.29 -35.16
N THR A 15 8.19 31.48 -33.92
CA THR A 15 7.88 30.54 -32.83
C THR A 15 6.38 30.58 -32.58
N VAL A 16 5.65 29.59 -33.08
CA VAL A 16 4.24 29.40 -32.73
C VAL A 16 4.20 29.01 -31.26
N ALA A 17 3.83 29.94 -30.39
CA ALA A 17 3.57 29.67 -28.99
C ALA A 17 2.33 28.78 -28.91
N VAL A 18 2.54 27.47 -28.73
CA VAL A 18 1.45 26.54 -28.42
C VAL A 18 0.94 26.92 -27.03
N PRO A 19 -0.36 27.20 -26.85
CA PRO A 19 -0.89 27.51 -25.53
C PRO A 19 -0.65 26.30 -24.62
N ALA A 20 -0.01 26.56 -23.47
CA ALA A 20 0.14 25.55 -22.44
C ALA A 20 -1.26 25.10 -22.01
N HIS A 21 -1.63 23.88 -22.37
CA HIS A 21 -2.90 23.31 -21.94
C HIS A 21 -2.85 23.11 -20.43
N ALA A 22 -3.89 23.57 -19.72
CA ALA A 22 -4.02 23.31 -18.29
C ALA A 22 -4.02 21.80 -18.06
N ARG A 23 -3.27 21.34 -17.05
CA ARG A 23 -3.24 19.91 -16.69
C ARG A 23 -4.63 19.45 -16.27
N THR A 24 -5.01 18.23 -16.63
CA THR A 24 -6.26 17.64 -16.10
C THR A 24 -6.13 17.37 -14.60
N PRO A 25 -7.25 17.20 -13.87
CA PRO A 25 -7.22 16.77 -12.47
C PRO A 25 -6.42 15.49 -12.26
N GLU A 26 -6.53 14.51 -13.15
CA GLU A 26 -5.82 13.23 -13.08
C GLU A 26 -4.33 13.42 -13.29
N GLN A 27 -3.92 14.25 -14.26
CA GLN A 27 -2.51 14.57 -14.47
C GLN A 27 -1.90 15.29 -13.26
N THR A 28 -2.69 16.17 -12.62
CA THR A 28 -2.29 16.88 -11.40
C THR A 28 -2.15 15.91 -10.24
N ALA A 29 -3.14 15.06 -9.99
CA ALA A 29 -3.11 14.03 -8.95
C ALA A 29 -1.93 13.05 -9.16
N GLN A 30 -1.72 12.57 -10.39
CA GLN A 30 -0.59 11.69 -10.71
C GLN A 30 0.76 12.37 -10.48
N SER A 31 0.87 13.68 -10.75
CA SER A 31 2.08 14.43 -10.44
C SER A 31 2.31 14.57 -8.94
N ALA A 32 1.25 14.87 -8.18
CA ALA A 32 1.31 14.95 -6.72
C ALA A 32 1.70 13.61 -6.10
N LEU A 33 1.06 12.51 -6.52
CA LEU A 33 1.31 11.16 -6.02
C LEU A 33 2.69 10.60 -6.41
N ARG A 34 3.29 11.08 -7.51
CA ARG A 34 4.69 10.77 -7.82
C ARG A 34 5.66 11.47 -6.87
N ALA A 35 5.34 12.69 -6.44
CA ALA A 35 6.18 13.46 -5.51
C ALA A 35 5.97 13.04 -4.05
N ALA A 36 4.73 12.70 -3.69
CA ALA A 36 4.31 12.29 -2.35
C ALA A 36 3.35 11.09 -2.46
N PRO A 37 3.89 9.86 -2.49
CA PRO A 37 3.08 8.64 -2.46
C PRO A 37 2.16 8.58 -1.23
N VAL A 38 1.03 7.90 -1.37
CA VAL A 38 0.04 7.76 -0.27
C VAL A 38 0.66 7.00 0.91
N TRP A 39 0.40 7.51 2.11
CA TRP A 39 0.51 6.78 3.36
C TRP A 39 -0.88 6.45 3.85
N ASP A 40 -1.26 5.19 3.70
CA ASP A 40 -2.55 4.72 4.19
C ASP A 40 -2.41 4.23 5.63
N GLY A 41 -3.30 4.72 6.50
CA GLY A 41 -3.24 4.48 7.94
C GLY A 41 -3.92 3.20 8.40
N HIS A 42 -4.64 2.48 7.54
CA HIS A 42 -5.44 1.34 7.96
C HIS A 42 -5.93 0.46 6.79
N ASN A 43 -5.47 -0.80 6.72
CA ASN A 43 -5.92 -1.76 5.72
C ASN A 43 -6.05 -3.18 6.28
N ASP A 44 -7.24 -3.77 6.11
CA ASP A 44 -7.67 -5.05 6.69
C ASP A 44 -7.26 -6.30 5.93
N VAL A 45 -6.20 -6.25 5.10
CA VAL A 45 -5.68 -7.47 4.46
C VAL A 45 -5.44 -8.61 5.47
N PRO A 46 -4.82 -8.40 6.65
CA PRO A 46 -4.56 -9.50 7.59
C PRO A 46 -5.83 -10.26 8.02
N ILE A 47 -6.90 -9.57 8.42
CA ILE A 47 -8.13 -10.26 8.83
C ILE A 47 -8.83 -10.96 7.64
N GLN A 48 -8.67 -10.43 6.42
CA GLN A 48 -9.14 -11.11 5.21
C GLN A 48 -8.38 -12.41 4.98
N LEU A 49 -7.07 -12.47 5.28
CA LEU A 49 -6.28 -13.70 5.19
C LEU A 49 -6.77 -14.75 6.18
N ARG A 50 -7.04 -14.35 7.42
CA ARG A 50 -7.65 -15.24 8.41
C ARG A 50 -9.01 -15.74 7.95
N GLY A 51 -9.90 -14.82 7.58
CA GLY A 51 -11.29 -15.14 7.26
C GLY A 51 -11.46 -15.97 5.99
N ARG A 52 -10.54 -15.85 5.02
CA ARG A 52 -10.62 -16.56 3.73
C ARG A 52 -9.76 -17.83 3.69
N PHE A 53 -8.57 -17.77 4.29
CA PHE A 53 -7.54 -18.79 4.14
C PHE A 53 -7.06 -19.37 5.48
N GLY A 54 -7.63 -18.96 6.61
CA GLY A 54 -7.20 -19.44 7.93
C GLY A 54 -5.73 -19.13 8.22
N ASP A 55 -5.22 -18.00 7.72
CA ASP A 55 -3.81 -17.58 7.82
C ASP A 55 -2.79 -18.52 7.12
N VAL A 56 -3.27 -19.52 6.35
CA VAL A 56 -2.46 -20.37 5.46
C VAL A 56 -2.29 -19.66 4.12
N ILE A 57 -1.15 -19.01 3.93
CA ILE A 57 -0.93 -18.10 2.79
C ILE A 57 0.02 -18.64 1.72
N ASP A 58 0.42 -19.91 1.78
CA ASP A 58 1.43 -20.48 0.86
C ASP A 58 0.98 -20.40 -0.60
N GLU A 59 -0.29 -20.71 -0.86
CA GLU A 59 -0.90 -20.64 -2.18
C GLU A 59 -1.62 -19.31 -2.47
N PHE A 60 -1.71 -18.42 -1.47
CA PHE A 60 -2.32 -17.10 -1.67
C PHE A 60 -1.44 -16.21 -2.56
N ASP A 61 -2.03 -15.64 -3.62
CA ASP A 61 -1.35 -14.66 -4.47
C ASP A 61 -1.86 -13.23 -4.21
N PHE A 62 -1.05 -12.43 -3.52
CA PHE A 62 -1.32 -11.03 -3.24
C PHE A 62 -1.01 -10.11 -4.43
N ARG A 63 -0.49 -10.61 -5.55
CA ARG A 63 -0.22 -9.78 -6.74
C ARG A 63 -1.50 -9.27 -7.39
N ASP A 64 -2.52 -10.12 -7.40
CA ASP A 64 -3.84 -9.85 -7.94
C ASP A 64 -4.88 -10.61 -7.12
N THR A 65 -5.71 -9.87 -6.39
CA THR A 65 -6.76 -10.47 -5.55
C THR A 65 -8.15 -10.35 -6.16
N THR A 66 -8.25 -10.01 -7.46
CA THR A 66 -9.55 -9.86 -8.14
C THR A 66 -10.37 -11.15 -8.16
N ASN A 67 -9.73 -12.32 -8.06
CA ASN A 67 -10.38 -13.64 -8.03
C ASN A 67 -10.73 -14.14 -6.61
N THR A 68 -10.54 -13.33 -5.56
CA THR A 68 -10.73 -13.78 -4.17
C THR A 68 -12.19 -13.87 -3.71
N GLY A 69 -13.16 -13.46 -4.54
CA GLY A 69 -14.59 -13.62 -4.26
C GLY A 69 -15.44 -13.66 -5.53
N ALA A 70 -16.60 -14.31 -5.46
CA ALA A 70 -17.69 -14.13 -6.41
C ALA A 70 -18.57 -12.96 -5.94
N ASP A 71 -19.23 -12.27 -6.88
CA ASP A 71 -20.06 -11.08 -6.69
C ASP A 71 -21.38 -11.38 -5.95
N GLU A 72 -21.34 -12.13 -4.85
CA GLU A 72 -22.52 -12.60 -4.12
C GLU A 72 -22.54 -12.07 -2.69
N GLY A 73 -23.37 -11.04 -2.50
CA GLY A 73 -23.58 -10.33 -1.25
C GLY A 73 -24.04 -11.23 -0.12
N GLY A 74 -23.09 -11.66 0.70
CA GLY A 74 -23.30 -12.11 2.08
C GLY A 74 -22.24 -11.46 2.95
N GLY A 75 -22.58 -11.02 4.16
CA GLY A 75 -21.72 -10.24 5.07
C GLY A 75 -20.42 -10.91 5.55
N ASN A 76 -19.98 -11.99 4.91
CA ASN A 76 -18.76 -12.72 5.20
C ASN A 76 -17.74 -12.48 4.08
N PHE A 77 -16.44 -12.46 4.42
CA PHE A 77 -15.35 -12.17 3.48
C PHE A 77 -15.46 -12.95 2.15
N LYS A 78 -15.98 -14.18 2.16
CA LYS A 78 -16.07 -15.07 0.99
C LYS A 78 -16.94 -14.54 -0.18
N GLY A 79 -17.85 -13.59 0.06
CA GLY A 79 -18.76 -13.05 -0.97
C GLY A 79 -18.30 -11.75 -1.64
N ARG A 80 -17.07 -11.28 -1.36
CA ARG A 80 -16.55 -10.03 -1.94
C ARG A 80 -15.13 -10.20 -2.41
N VAL A 81 -14.81 -9.59 -3.54
CA VAL A 81 -13.43 -9.43 -4.00
C VAL A 81 -12.65 -8.58 -2.99
N MET A 82 -11.43 -8.98 -2.63
CA MET A 82 -10.55 -8.14 -1.82
C MET A 82 -10.26 -6.82 -2.54
N GLN A 83 -10.15 -5.73 -1.78
CA GLN A 83 -9.91 -4.39 -2.35
C GLN A 83 -8.42 -4.11 -2.60
N THR A 84 -7.54 -4.91 -2.00
CA THR A 84 -6.10 -4.67 -1.94
C THR A 84 -5.35 -5.82 -2.59
N ASP A 85 -4.44 -5.48 -3.50
CA ASP A 85 -3.37 -6.33 -4.03
C ASP A 85 -2.19 -5.44 -4.45
N LEU A 86 -1.04 -6.06 -4.74
CA LEU A 86 0.16 -5.31 -5.14
C LEU A 86 -0.09 -4.50 -6.41
N ALA A 87 -0.78 -5.05 -7.41
CA ALA A 87 -1.05 -4.32 -8.66
C ALA A 87 -1.82 -3.01 -8.41
N ARG A 88 -2.87 -3.05 -7.60
CA ARG A 88 -3.70 -1.89 -7.23
C ARG A 88 -2.98 -0.94 -6.30
N LEU A 89 -2.18 -1.42 -5.34
CA LEU A 89 -1.33 -0.56 -4.50
C LEU A 89 -0.34 0.25 -5.34
N ARG A 90 0.32 -0.40 -6.32
CA ARG A 90 1.24 0.28 -7.25
C ARG A 90 0.52 1.29 -8.14
N LYS A 91 -0.64 0.92 -8.68
CA LYS A 91 -1.47 1.81 -9.50
C LYS A 91 -1.92 3.04 -8.71
N GLY A 92 -2.30 2.85 -7.45
CA GLY A 92 -2.72 3.89 -6.51
C GLY A 92 -1.59 4.73 -5.92
N LYS A 93 -0.31 4.43 -6.25
CA LYS A 93 0.87 5.12 -5.70
C LYS A 93 0.94 5.08 -4.17
N VAL A 94 0.59 3.94 -3.58
CA VAL A 94 0.80 3.71 -2.14
C VAL A 94 2.29 3.51 -1.88
N GLY A 95 2.86 4.34 -1.01
CA GLY A 95 4.26 4.28 -0.57
C GLY A 95 4.42 3.69 0.82
N ALA A 96 3.43 3.85 1.69
CA ALA A 96 3.37 3.17 2.98
C ALA A 96 1.95 2.72 3.32
N GLN A 97 1.87 1.62 4.05
CA GLN A 97 0.62 1.01 4.49
C GLN A 97 0.75 0.54 5.93
N PHE A 98 -0.16 0.98 6.79
CA PHE A 98 -0.42 0.33 8.07
C PHE A 98 -1.39 -0.83 7.84
N TRP A 99 -0.91 -2.04 8.04
CA TRP A 99 -1.71 -3.25 8.03
C TRP A 99 -2.41 -3.39 9.38
N SER A 100 -3.74 -3.47 9.37
CA SER A 100 -4.52 -3.60 10.60
C SER A 100 -4.29 -4.99 11.20
N VAL A 101 -3.79 -5.00 12.43
CA VAL A 101 -3.75 -6.18 13.30
C VAL A 101 -5.03 -6.13 14.14
N PHE A 102 -6.10 -6.60 13.51
CA PHE A 102 -7.45 -6.61 14.07
C PHE A 102 -7.84 -8.00 14.57
N VAL A 103 -8.54 -8.05 15.70
CA VAL A 103 -9.29 -9.21 16.17
C VAL A 103 -10.63 -8.76 16.76
N SER A 104 -11.64 -9.62 16.73
CA SER A 104 -12.97 -9.30 17.27
C SER A 104 -12.89 -8.87 18.74
N ALA A 105 -13.64 -7.83 19.09
CA ALA A 105 -13.82 -7.37 20.47
C ALA A 105 -14.64 -8.34 21.34
N GLU A 106 -15.29 -9.33 20.72
CA GLU A 106 -16.05 -10.37 21.41
C GLU A 106 -15.16 -11.48 21.99
N LEU A 107 -13.87 -11.52 21.61
CA LEU A 107 -12.93 -12.51 22.14
C LEU A 107 -12.60 -12.21 23.61
N PRO A 108 -12.61 -13.23 24.49
CA PRO A 108 -12.01 -13.11 25.82
C PRO A 108 -10.55 -12.67 25.72
N GLU A 109 -10.09 -11.83 26.65
CA GLU A 109 -8.74 -11.23 26.62
C GLU A 109 -7.60 -12.22 26.33
N PRO A 110 -7.51 -13.42 26.97
CA PRO A 110 -6.44 -14.37 26.65
C PRO A 110 -6.48 -14.85 25.18
N GLN A 111 -7.67 -15.02 24.62
CA GLN A 111 -7.86 -15.40 23.22
C GLN A 111 -7.57 -14.23 22.28
N ALA A 112 -7.93 -13.01 22.67
CA ALA A 112 -7.58 -11.80 21.93
C ALA A 112 -6.06 -11.67 21.81
N VAL A 113 -5.32 -11.83 22.91
CA VAL A 113 -3.84 -11.78 22.90
C VAL A 113 -3.25 -12.80 21.93
N GLN A 114 -3.70 -14.07 21.98
CA GLN A 114 -3.23 -15.10 21.05
C GLN A 114 -3.56 -14.74 19.60
N ALA A 115 -4.81 -14.37 19.33
CA ALA A 115 -5.27 -14.03 17.99
C ALA A 115 -4.53 -12.80 17.42
N THR A 116 -4.13 -11.83 18.26
CA THR A 116 -3.31 -10.69 17.86
C THR A 116 -1.90 -11.13 17.47
N LEU A 117 -1.28 -12.04 18.22
CA LEU A 117 0.05 -12.58 17.88
C LEU A 117 0.03 -13.32 16.53
N GLU A 118 -1.03 -14.08 16.26
CA GLU A 118 -1.24 -14.75 14.97
C GLU A 118 -1.46 -13.74 13.81
N GLN A 119 -2.14 -12.63 14.06
CA GLN A 119 -2.30 -11.57 13.04
C GLN A 119 -1.01 -10.80 12.77
N ILE A 120 -0.20 -10.55 13.80
CA ILE A 120 1.15 -10.03 13.63
C ILE A 120 1.98 -11.00 12.78
N ASP A 121 1.93 -12.30 13.10
CA ASP A 121 2.65 -13.34 12.38
C ASP A 121 2.25 -13.41 10.90
N VAL A 122 0.96 -13.52 10.57
CA VAL A 122 0.52 -13.59 9.17
C VAL A 122 0.88 -12.33 8.39
N THR A 123 0.83 -11.15 9.03
CA THR A 123 1.23 -9.89 8.42
C THR A 123 2.72 -9.90 8.10
N ARG A 124 3.57 -10.34 9.04
CA ARG A 124 5.01 -10.46 8.81
C ARG A 124 5.35 -11.48 7.73
N ARG A 125 4.66 -12.64 7.70
CA ARG A 125 4.82 -13.65 6.65
C ARG A 125 4.40 -13.13 5.29
N LEU A 126 3.29 -12.38 5.20
CA LEU A 126 2.87 -11.73 3.95
C LEU A 126 3.95 -10.77 3.44
N ILE A 127 4.46 -9.89 4.30
CA ILE A 127 5.54 -8.95 3.94
C ILE A 127 6.78 -9.72 3.46
N ALA A 128 7.17 -10.77 4.18
CA ALA A 128 8.34 -11.60 3.83
C ALA A 128 8.15 -12.40 2.53
N LYS A 129 6.92 -12.76 2.16
CA LYS A 129 6.60 -13.47 0.91
C LYS A 129 6.79 -12.59 -0.34
N TYR A 130 6.70 -11.27 -0.19
CA TYR A 130 6.81 -10.31 -1.30
C TYR A 130 7.94 -9.27 -1.08
N PRO A 131 9.21 -9.69 -0.91
CA PRO A 131 10.29 -8.80 -0.46
C PRO A 131 10.73 -7.77 -1.51
N SER A 132 10.43 -8.03 -2.79
CA SER A 132 10.61 -7.08 -3.91
C SER A 132 9.62 -5.92 -3.85
N ASP A 133 8.49 -6.11 -3.17
CA ASP A 133 7.37 -5.19 -3.20
C ASP A 133 7.07 -4.55 -1.86
N LEU A 134 7.20 -5.32 -0.78
CA LEU A 134 6.92 -4.92 0.59
C LEU A 134 8.21 -4.87 1.39
N SER A 135 8.25 -3.98 2.38
CA SER A 135 9.34 -3.93 3.36
C SER A 135 8.76 -3.60 4.72
N LEU A 136 9.01 -4.45 5.73
CA LEU A 136 8.70 -4.10 7.10
C LEU A 136 9.44 -2.80 7.47
N ALA A 137 8.72 -1.85 8.06
CA ALA A 137 9.25 -0.58 8.53
C ALA A 137 8.82 -0.36 9.98
N LEU A 138 9.80 -0.16 10.87
CA LEU A 138 9.58 0.05 12.31
C LEU A 138 9.82 1.52 12.71
N THR A 139 10.40 2.30 11.81
CA THR A 139 10.70 3.72 12.00
C THR A 139 10.37 4.51 10.75
N SER A 140 10.21 5.83 10.88
CA SER A 140 10.04 6.73 9.73
C SER A 140 11.21 6.65 8.74
N ALA A 141 12.43 6.45 9.24
CA ALA A 141 13.62 6.24 8.40
C ALA A 141 13.53 4.95 7.57
N ASP A 142 12.95 3.88 8.13
CA ASP A 142 12.68 2.65 7.38
C ASP A 142 11.65 2.88 6.27
N VAL A 143 10.62 3.68 6.55
CA VAL A 143 9.62 4.04 5.55
C VAL A 143 10.27 4.80 4.39
N SER A 144 11.05 5.85 4.69
CA SER A 144 11.77 6.61 3.65
C SER A 144 12.70 5.71 2.83
N ARG A 145 13.41 4.78 3.48
CA ARG A 145 14.30 3.83 2.80
C ARG A 145 13.54 2.85 1.90
N ALA A 146 12.43 2.29 2.37
CA ALA A 146 11.59 1.38 1.57
C ALA A 146 11.04 2.10 0.32
N MET A 147 10.50 3.30 0.50
CA MET A 147 9.98 4.12 -0.61
C MET A 147 11.08 4.47 -1.62
N ALA A 148 12.28 4.84 -1.16
CA ALA A 148 13.42 5.12 -2.03
C ALA A 148 13.88 3.89 -2.85
N GLN A 149 13.68 2.69 -2.31
CA GLN A 149 13.94 1.42 -2.99
C GLN A 149 12.78 0.98 -3.90
N GLY A 150 11.75 1.82 -4.06
CA GLY A 150 10.56 1.49 -4.83
C GLY A 150 9.70 0.40 -4.17
N ARG A 151 9.82 0.17 -2.86
CA ARG A 151 9.00 -0.77 -2.09
C ARG A 151 7.94 -0.03 -1.30
N ILE A 152 6.85 -0.73 -0.97
CA ILE A 152 5.79 -0.24 -0.10
C ILE A 152 6.24 -0.51 1.33
N ALA A 153 6.45 0.55 2.10
CA ALA A 153 6.73 0.43 3.52
C ALA A 153 5.50 -0.16 4.22
N SER A 154 5.72 -1.23 4.96
CA SER A 154 4.68 -2.00 5.63
C SER A 154 4.87 -1.85 7.13
N LEU A 155 3.90 -1.20 7.77
CA LEU A 155 3.83 -1.02 9.21
C LEU A 155 2.66 -1.85 9.74
N MET A 156 2.62 -2.06 11.05
CA MET A 156 1.53 -2.77 11.72
C MET A 156 0.85 -1.84 12.72
N GLY A 157 -0.47 -1.93 12.82
CA GLY A 157 -1.27 -1.17 13.78
C GLY A 157 -2.25 -2.09 14.48
N ILE A 158 -2.13 -2.22 15.80
CA ILE A 158 -3.07 -3.00 16.63
C ILE A 158 -4.39 -2.24 16.75
N GLU A 159 -5.46 -2.80 16.18
CA GLU A 159 -6.80 -2.22 16.22
C GLU A 159 -7.59 -2.75 17.42
N GLY A 160 -7.45 -2.07 18.55
CA GLY A 160 -8.25 -2.34 19.77
C GLY A 160 -7.39 -2.62 21.00
N GLY A 161 -7.73 -1.95 22.11
CA GLY A 161 -6.97 -2.04 23.36
C GLY A 161 -7.15 -3.35 24.12
N HIS A 162 -8.25 -4.08 23.90
CA HIS A 162 -8.49 -5.40 24.52
C HIS A 162 -7.43 -6.43 24.12
N GLN A 163 -6.77 -6.23 22.98
CA GLN A 163 -5.74 -7.11 22.44
C GLN A 163 -4.50 -7.25 23.35
N ILE A 164 -4.23 -6.30 24.25
CA ILE A 164 -3.13 -6.43 25.21
C ILE A 164 -3.50 -7.22 26.47
N GLY A 165 -4.76 -7.67 26.60
CA GLY A 165 -5.26 -8.39 27.77
C GLY A 165 -4.98 -7.65 29.08
N SER A 166 -5.22 -6.33 29.08
CA SER A 166 -4.94 -5.44 30.20
C SER A 166 -3.52 -5.54 30.77
N SER A 167 -2.53 -5.94 29.95
CA SER A 167 -1.14 -6.17 30.37
C SER A 167 -0.13 -5.29 29.63
N LEU A 168 0.56 -4.43 30.38
CA LEU A 168 1.67 -3.63 29.84
C LEU A 168 2.87 -4.49 29.42
N GLY A 169 3.02 -5.69 29.99
CA GLY A 169 4.00 -6.66 29.54
C GLY A 169 3.72 -7.09 28.11
N VAL A 170 2.46 -7.48 27.83
CA VAL A 170 2.01 -7.86 26.49
C VAL A 170 2.17 -6.69 25.50
N LEU A 171 1.81 -5.46 25.89
CA LEU A 171 2.01 -4.27 25.06
C LEU A 171 3.47 -4.10 24.61
N ARG A 172 4.44 -4.24 25.51
CA ARG A 172 5.88 -4.14 25.17
C ARG A 172 6.36 -5.29 24.29
N GLN A 173 5.82 -6.49 24.47
CA GLN A 173 6.14 -7.62 23.61
C GLN A 173 5.59 -7.43 22.20
N MET A 174 4.35 -6.94 22.07
CA MET A 174 3.75 -6.60 20.78
C MET A 174 4.54 -5.50 20.05
N TYR A 175 4.95 -4.44 20.76
CA TYR A 175 5.85 -3.42 20.21
C TYR A 175 7.16 -4.01 19.68
N SER A 176 7.73 -4.99 20.39
CA SER A 176 8.97 -5.66 19.98
C SER A 176 8.79 -6.56 18.75
N LEU A 177 7.55 -6.96 18.44
CA LEU A 177 7.19 -7.74 17.26
C LEU A 177 6.91 -6.87 16.02
N GLY A 178 6.80 -5.56 16.19
CA GLY A 178 6.77 -4.57 15.11
C GLY A 178 5.67 -3.53 15.25
#